data_AF-A0A3C1PFZ6-F1
#
_entry.id   AF-A0A3C1PFZ6-F1
#
_cell.length_a   1.000
_cell.length_b   1.000
_cell.length_c   1.000
_cell.angle_alpha   90.00
_cell.angle_beta   90.00
_cell.angle_gamma   90.00
#
_symmetry.space_group_name_H-M   'P 1'
#
loop_
_entity.id
_entity.type
_entity.pdbx_description
1 polymer ?
#
loop_
_entity_poly.entity_id
_entity_poly.type
_entity_poly.pdbx_seq_one_letter_code
_entity_poly.pdbx_strand_id
1 'polypeptide(L)' 'TIVIKRGMSTGFAGVENELFYKDKTMMLFGSAKDVVAKLVSEVKQL' A
#
# COMPACT_ATOMS: atom_id res chain seq x y z
N THR A 1 -7.06 7.55 0.22
CA THR A 1 -6.30 6.66 1.12
C THR A 1 -5.26 5.91 0.32
N ILE A 2 -4.04 5.79 0.83
CA ILE A 2 -2.96 5.03 0.17
C ILE A 2 -2.62 3.84 1.08
N VAL A 3 -2.63 2.63 0.52
CA VAL A 3 -2.36 1.39 1.25
C VAL A 3 -1.13 0.71 0.64
N ILE A 4 -0.15 0.38 1.46
CA ILE A 4 1.09 -0.30 1.03
C ILE A 4 1.04 -1.77 1.49
N LYS A 5 1.11 -2.73 0.55
CA LYS A 5 1.20 -4.16 0.88
C LYS A 5 1.82 -4.97 -0.26
N ARG A 6 2.18 -6.23 -0.03
CA ARG A 6 2.85 -7.07 -1.05
C ARG A 6 1.91 -7.68 -2.11
N GLY A 7 0.62 -7.78 -1.84
CA GLY A 7 -0.39 -8.40 -2.71
C GLY A 7 -1.77 -8.31 -2.06
N MET A 8 -2.81 -9.00 -2.53
CA MET A 8 -4.18 -8.88 -1.95
C MET A 8 -4.48 -9.79 -0.75
N SER A 9 -3.49 -10.53 -0.24
CA SER A 9 -3.65 -11.45 0.90
C SER A 9 -4.30 -10.82 2.14
N THR A 10 -5.10 -11.62 2.84
CA THR A 10 -5.77 -11.24 4.08
C THR A 10 -4.79 -11.13 5.25
N GLY A 11 -5.21 -10.40 6.29
CA GLY A 11 -4.44 -10.25 7.52
C GLY A 11 -4.62 -11.43 8.47
N PHE A 12 -4.18 -11.25 9.72
CA PHE A 12 -4.28 -12.28 10.76
C PHE A 12 -5.70 -12.84 10.95
N ALA A 13 -6.72 -11.98 10.92
CA ALA A 13 -8.11 -12.37 11.09
C ALA A 13 -8.71 -13.12 9.89
N GLY A 14 -7.98 -13.27 8.77
CA GLY A 14 -8.42 -14.01 7.59
C GLY A 14 -9.56 -13.39 6.78
N VAL A 15 -10.05 -12.21 7.18
CA VAL A 15 -11.13 -11.48 6.48
C VAL A 15 -10.58 -10.51 5.44
N GLU A 16 -11.33 -10.32 4.36
CA GLU A 16 -11.04 -9.29 3.36
C GLU A 16 -11.39 -7.89 3.88
N ASN A 17 -10.66 -6.88 3.39
CA ASN A 17 -10.89 -5.49 3.78
C ASN A 17 -11.58 -4.74 2.64
N GLU A 18 -12.85 -4.39 2.84
CA GLU A 18 -13.68 -3.66 1.89
C GLU A 18 -13.10 -2.28 1.50
N LEU A 19 -12.26 -1.67 2.35
CA LEU A 19 -11.63 -0.39 2.06
C LEU A 19 -10.68 -0.45 0.86
N PHE A 20 -10.15 -1.64 0.52
CA PHE A 20 -9.24 -1.82 -0.61
C PHE A 20 -9.92 -1.63 -1.97
N TYR A 21 -11.26 -1.73 -2.03
CA TYR A 21 -12.04 -1.63 -3.26
C TYR A 21 -12.73 -0.28 -3.44
N LYS A 22 -12.55 0.67 -2.51
CA LYS A 22 -13.15 2.01 -2.62
C LYS A 22 -12.45 2.84 -3.69
N ASP A 23 -13.20 3.61 -4.47
CA ASP A 23 -12.67 4.45 -5.56
C ASP A 23 -11.59 5.46 -5.12
N LYS A 24 -11.64 5.91 -3.86
CA LYS A 24 -10.66 6.85 -3.27
C LYS A 24 -9.52 6.14 -2.55
N THR A 25 -9.36 4.84 -2.73
CA THR A 25 -8.28 4.04 -2.17
C THR A 25 -7.34 3.59 -3.28
N MET A 26 -6.06 3.92 -3.15
CA MET A 26 -5.02 3.47 -4.05
C MET A 26 -4.15 2.43 -3.36
N MET A 27 -3.94 1.30 -4.03
CA MET A 27 -3.08 0.20 -3.56
C MET A 27 -1.69 0.32 -4.17
N LEU A 28 -0.67 0.46 -3.32
CA LEU A 28 0.74 0.43 -3.72
C LEU A 28 1.33 -0.93 -3.36
N PHE A 29 1.65 -1.72 -4.39
CA PHE A 29 2.19 -3.06 -4.19
C PHE A 29 3.71 -3.06 -4.01
N GLY A 30 4.18 -3.68 -2.95
CA GLY A 30 5.61 -3.86 -2.69
C GLY A 30 5.94 -4.17 -1.22
N SER A 31 7.21 -4.40 -0.97
CA SER A 31 7.78 -4.43 0.38
C SER A 31 7.66 -3.05 1.03
N ALA A 32 7.22 -3.00 2.29
CA ALA A 32 6.97 -1.74 2.98
C ALA A 32 8.21 -0.84 3.04
N LYS A 33 9.38 -1.43 3.31
CA LYS A 33 10.64 -0.68 3.39
C LYS A 33 11.01 -0.06 2.04
N ASP A 34 10.90 -0.83 0.96
CA ASP A 34 11.36 -0.41 -0.36
C ASP A 34 10.44 0.66 -0.94
N VAL A 35 9.13 0.51 -0.78
CA VAL A 35 8.15 1.50 -1.25
C VAL A 35 8.31 2.81 -0.50
N VAL A 36 8.47 2.78 0.83
CA VAL A 36 8.68 4.01 1.62
C VAL A 36 10.01 4.67 1.28
N ALA A 37 11.09 3.90 1.14
CA ALA A 37 12.40 4.44 0.76
C ALA A 37 12.37 5.12 -0.61
N LYS A 38 11.72 4.49 -1.60
CA LYS A 38 11.52 5.07 -2.92
C LYS A 38 10.69 6.35 -2.85
N LEU A 39 9.56 6.32 -2.14
CA LEU A 39 8.69 7.49 -2.00
C LEU A 39 9.42 8.70 -1.39
N VAL A 40 10.22 8.47 -0.35
CA VAL A 40 11.04 9.53 0.26
C VAL A 40 12.09 10.07 -0.72
N SER A 41 12.68 9.21 -1.55
CA SER A 41 13.66 9.64 -2.56
C SER A 41 13.03 10.52 -3.63
N GLU A 42 11.88 10.10 -4.19
CA GLU A 42 11.17 10.84 -5.24
C GLU A 42 10.70 12.21 -4.72
N VAL A 43 10.18 12.27 -3.50
CA VAL A 43 9.73 13.54 -2.88
C VAL A 43 10.89 14.53 -2.67
N LYS A 44 12.12 14.04 -2.45
CA LYS A 44 13.31 14.90 -2.31
C LYS A 44 13.84 15.42 -3.65
N GLN A 45 13.43 14.84 -4.77
CA GLN A 45 13.83 15.26 -6.11
C GLN A 45 12.87 16.29 -6.73
N LEU A 46 11.74 16.53 -6.07
CA LEU A 46 10.80 17.63 -6.31
C LEU A 46 11.27 18.91 -5.61
#